data_AF-A0A8I1PRW4-F1
#
_entry.id   AF-A0A8I1PRW4-F1
#
_cell.length_a   1.000
_cell.length_b   1.000
_cell.length_c   1.000
_cell.angle_alpha   90.00
_cell.angle_beta   90.00
_cell.angle_gamma   90.00
#
_symmetry.space_group_name_H-M   'P 1'
#
loop_
_entity.id
_entity.type
_entity.pdbx_description
1 polymer ?
#
loop_
_entity_poly.entity_id
_entity_poly.type
_entity_poly.pdbx_seq_one_letter_code
_entity_poly.pdbx_strand_id
1 'polypeptide(L)' 'MRPAAIRLGLPAAIRLHDLRHTYASLMLAADFKPYQVSRWMGHASVNTTDTIYGHLYPTDYTDQTVQFERFAAQG' A
#
# COMPACT_ATOMS: atom_id res chain seq x y z
N MET A 1 -14.34 9.17 17.00
CA MET A 1 -13.00 9.68 16.56
C MET A 1 -12.81 11.17 16.78
N ARG A 2 -13.79 12.04 16.46
CA ARG A 2 -13.69 13.50 16.69
C ARG A 2 -13.21 13.93 18.09
N PRO A 3 -13.73 13.36 19.19
CA PRO A 3 -13.26 13.73 20.53
C PRO A 3 -11.79 13.42 20.76
N ALA A 4 -11.29 12.30 20.22
CA ALA A 4 -9.88 11.92 20.33
C ALA A 4 -8.98 12.79 19.44
N ALA A 5 -9.42 13.07 18.20
CA ALA A 5 -8.68 13.94 17.27
C ALA A 5 -8.53 15.36 17.83
N ILE A 6 -9.59 15.94 18.42
CA ILE A 6 -9.56 17.26 19.07
C ILE A 6 -8.58 17.27 20.24
N ARG A 7 -8.59 16.23 21.10
CA ARG A 7 -7.64 16.14 22.22
C ARG A 7 -6.17 16.01 21.79
N LEU A 8 -5.93 15.44 20.61
CA LEU A 8 -4.58 15.27 20.05
C LEU A 8 -4.14 16.47 19.18
N GLY A 9 -4.96 17.53 19.08
CA GLY A 9 -4.66 18.69 18.23
C GLY A 9 -4.67 18.38 16.73
N LEU A 10 -5.27 17.25 16.33
CA LEU A 10 -5.35 16.85 14.93
C LEU A 10 -6.45 17.65 14.20
N PRO A 11 -6.30 17.92 12.90
CA PRO A 11 -7.30 18.62 12.11
C PRO A 11 -8.70 17.99 12.26
N ALA A 12 -9.72 18.82 12.47
CA ALA A 12 -11.12 18.37 12.63
C ALA A 12 -11.69 17.69 11.37
N ALA A 13 -10.96 17.79 10.26
CA ALA A 13 -11.24 17.15 8.99
C ALA A 13 -10.81 15.68 8.93
N ILE A 14 -9.91 15.20 9.82
CA ILE A 14 -9.45 13.80 9.79
C ILE A 14 -10.65 12.84 9.89
N ARG A 15 -10.74 11.96 8.91
CA ARG A 15 -11.76 10.90 8.76
C ARG A 15 -11.16 9.56 9.12
N LEU A 16 -12.03 8.61 9.45
CA LEU A 16 -11.62 7.21 9.65
C LEU A 16 -10.96 6.64 8.38
N HIS A 17 -11.38 7.12 7.21
CA HIS A 17 -10.80 6.71 5.93
C HIS A 17 -9.33 7.13 5.79
N ASP A 18 -8.91 8.23 6.40
CA ASP A 18 -7.52 8.71 6.32
C ASP A 18 -6.56 7.73 6.99
N LEU A 19 -6.98 7.07 8.08
CA LEU A 19 -6.19 6.01 8.71
C LEU A 19 -5.99 4.82 7.79
N ARG A 20 -7.00 4.48 6.97
CA ARG A 20 -6.91 3.43 5.95
C ARG A 20 -5.91 3.82 4.86
N HIS A 21 -5.86 5.10 4.49
CA HIS A 21 -4.86 5.63 3.56
C HIS A 21 -3.44 5.60 4.15
N THR A 22 -3.27 5.99 5.41
CA THR A 22 -1.99 5.90 6.12
C THR A 22 -1.50 4.45 6.19
N TYR A 23 -2.37 3.51 6.57
CA TYR A 23 -2.02 2.09 6.61
C TYR A 23 -1.53 1.57 5.26
N ALA A 24 -2.27 1.81 4.18
CA ALA A 24 -1.88 1.38 2.85
C ALA A 24 -0.53 1.96 2.43
N SER A 25 -0.32 3.26 2.64
CA SER A 25 0.92 3.95 2.27
C SER A 25 2.13 3.38 3.00
N LEU A 26 2.00 3.11 4.30
CA LEU A 26 3.09 2.54 5.10
C LEU A 26 3.43 1.10 4.69
N MET A 27 2.42 0.27 4.40
CA MET A 27 2.66 -1.10 3.96
C MET A 27 3.36 -1.14 2.60
N LEU A 28 2.95 -0.29 1.67
CA LEU A 28 3.57 -0.23 0.35
C LEU A 28 5.00 0.33 0.41
N ALA A 29 5.25 1.32 1.27
CA ALA A 29 6.61 1.81 1.52
C ALA A 29 7.52 0.75 2.17
N ALA A 30 6.95 -0.24 2.85
CA ALA A 30 7.66 -1.39 3.41
C ALA A 30 7.77 -2.58 2.43
N ASP A 31 7.57 -2.33 1.14
CA ASP A 31 7.70 -3.31 0.04
C ASP A 31 6.70 -4.48 0.08
N PHE A 32 5.57 -4.32 0.78
CA PHE A 32 4.47 -5.28 0.70
C PHE A 32 3.76 -5.20 -0.65
N LYS A 33 3.38 -6.36 -1.18
CA LYS A 33 2.75 -6.41 -2.52
C LYS A 33 1.34 -5.82 -2.48
N PRO A 34 0.93 -5.07 -3.51
CA PRO A 34 -0.37 -4.37 -3.53
C PRO A 34 -1.58 -5.27 -3.33
N TYR A 35 -1.56 -6.48 -3.91
CA TYR A 35 -2.66 -7.42 -3.75
C TYR A 35 -2.80 -7.90 -2.29
N GLN A 36 -1.69 -7.99 -1.54
CA GLN A 36 -1.71 -8.38 -0.13
C GLN A 36 -2.35 -7.27 0.70
N VAL A 37 -1.87 -6.04 0.52
CA VAL A 37 -2.40 -4.85 1.22
C VAL A 37 -3.89 -4.66 0.89
N SER A 38 -4.27 -4.80 -0.38
CA SER A 38 -5.65 -4.77 -0.85
C SER A 38 -6.53 -5.82 -0.16
N ARG A 39 -6.05 -7.05 -0.01
CA ARG A 39 -6.77 -8.15 0.64
C ARG A 39 -6.92 -7.94 2.14
N TRP A 40 -5.89 -7.45 2.83
CA TRP A 40 -5.96 -7.14 4.26
C TRP A 40 -6.93 -6.02 4.57
N MET A 41 -7.02 -5.02 3.69
CA MET A 41 -8.00 -3.96 3.80
C MET A 41 -9.42 -4.44 3.44
N GLY A 42 -9.56 -5.53 2.68
CA GLY A 42 -10.84 -6.03 2.20
C GLY A 42 -11.40 -5.22 1.02
N HIS A 43 -10.54 -4.72 0.13
CA HIS A 43 -11.03 -4.15 -1.13
C HIS A 43 -11.58 -5.24 -2.03
N ALA A 44 -12.76 -4.99 -2.60
CA ALA A 44 -13.41 -5.88 -3.56
C ALA A 44 -12.58 -6.04 -4.86
N SER A 45 -11.73 -5.07 -5.17
CA SER A 45 -10.83 -5.10 -6.32
C SER A 45 -9.45 -4.57 -5.95
N VAL A 46 -8.41 -5.25 -6.41
CA VAL A 46 -7.02 -4.76 -6.35
C VAL A 46 -6.86 -3.45 -7.10
N ASN A 47 -7.64 -3.22 -8.17
CA ASN A 47 -7.57 -2.00 -8.96
C ASN A 47 -7.81 -0.73 -8.13
N THR A 48 -8.64 -0.81 -7.08
CA THR A 48 -8.84 0.31 -6.15
C THR A 48 -7.55 0.69 -5.45
N THR A 49 -6.79 -0.30 -4.97
CA THR A 49 -5.47 -0.08 -4.34
C THR A 49 -4.48 0.43 -5.36
N ASP A 50 -4.48 -0.15 -6.56
CA ASP A 50 -3.53 0.18 -7.63
C ASP A 50 -3.71 1.60 -8.16
N THR A 51 -4.95 2.01 -8.38
CA THR A 51 -5.28 3.37 -8.85
C THR A 51 -4.86 4.42 -7.82
N ILE A 52 -4.98 4.12 -6.53
CA ILE A 52 -4.72 5.10 -5.46
C ILE A 52 -3.22 5.15 -5.11
N TYR A 53 -2.54 4.01 -5.06
CA TYR A 53 -1.18 3.92 -4.52
C TYR A 53 -0.13 3.40 -5.50
N GLY A 54 -0.48 3.14 -6.76
CA GLY A 54 0.46 2.61 -7.76
C GLY A 54 1.72 3.45 -7.95
N HIS A 55 1.63 4.76 -7.68
CA HIS A 55 2.76 5.68 -7.70
C HIS A 55 3.78 5.47 -6.58
N LEU A 56 3.45 4.71 -5.54
CA LEU A 56 4.37 4.36 -4.45
C LEU A 56 5.21 3.13 -4.75
N TYR A 57 4.95 2.44 -5.86
CA TYR A 57 5.65 1.20 -6.17
C TYR A 57 7.09 1.48 -6.62
N PRO A 58 8.02 0.54 -6.32
CA PRO A 58 9.33 0.57 -6.92
C PRO A 58 9.21 0.62 -8.44
N THR A 59 9.92 1.55 -9.06
CA THR A 59 10.11 1.61 -10.52
C THR A 59 11.41 0.91 -10.95
N ASP A 60 12.25 0.56 -9.97
CA ASP A 60 13.40 -0.30 -10.17
C ASP A 60 12.95 -1.75 -10.02
N TYR A 61 13.09 -2.51 -11.11
CA TYR A 61 12.68 -3.91 -11.19
C TYR A 61 13.89 -4.87 -11.31
N THR A 62 15.09 -4.40 -10.97
CA THR A 62 16.33 -5.17 -11.12
C THR A 62 16.26 -6.52 -10.40
N ASP A 63 15.75 -6.54 -9.17
CA ASP A 63 15.62 -7.77 -8.38
C ASP A 63 14.68 -8.79 -9.03
N GLN A 64 13.57 -8.31 -9.61
CA GLN A 64 12.59 -9.14 -10.31
C GLN A 64 13.18 -9.69 -11.61
N THR A 65 13.97 -8.89 -12.33
CA THR A 65 14.71 -9.33 -13.53
C THR A 65 15.71 -10.42 -13.17
N VAL A 66 16.52 -10.22 -12.12
CA VAL A 66 17.47 -11.24 -11.63
C VAL A 66 16.74 -12.52 -11.20
N GLN A 67 15.59 -12.39 -10.54
CA GLN A 67 14.77 -13.54 -10.16
C GLN A 67 14.28 -14.32 -11.39
N PHE A 68 13.86 -13.63 -12.45
CA PHE A 68 13.43 -14.25 -13.70
C PHE A 68 14.59 -14.97 -14.42
N GLU A 69 15.76 -14.33 -14.52
CA GLU A 69 16.95 -14.93 -15.14
C GLU A 69 17.37 -16.23 -14.43
N ARG A 70 17.37 -16.22 -13.09
CA ARG A 70 17.66 -17.42 -12.27
C ARG A 70 16.68 -18.55 -12.53
N PHE A 71 15.40 -18.23 -12.75
CA PHE A 71 14.37 -19.22 -13.08
C PHE A 71 14.58 -19.78 -14.49
N ALA A 72 14.83 -18.91 -15.48
CA ALA A 72 15.04 -19.32 -16.85
C ALA A 72 16.30 -20.20 -17.03
N ALA A 73 17.35 -19.97 -16.23
CA ALA A 73 18.57 -20.76 -16.24
C ALA A 73 18.45 -22.16 -15.60
N GLN A 74 17.29 -22.49 -14.99
CA GLN A 74 17.04 -23.82 -14.38
C GLN A 74 16.33 -24.80 -15.33
N GLY A 75 15.98 -24.37 -16.55
CA GLY A 75 15.42 -25.22 -17.61
C GLY A 75 16.42 -25.47 -18.74
#